data_AF-A0A820PF83-F1
#
_entry.id   AF-A0A820PF83-F1
#
_cell.length_a   1.000
_cell.length_b   1.000
_cell.length_c   1.000
_cell.angle_alpha   90.00
_cell.angle_beta   90.00
_cell.angle_gamma   90.00
#
_symmetry.space_group_name_H-M   'P 1'
#
loop_
_entity.id
_entity.type
_entity.pdbx_description
1 polymer ?
#
loop_
_entity_poly.entity_id
_entity_poly.type
_entity_poly.pdbx_seq_one_letter_code
_entity_poly.pdbx_strand_id
1 'polypeptide(L)' 'MVNFGPNTNGSQFFISSIALPSFDAKYFVLGEVISGMDVSNTIMNYGTVTGQPNVDIMIVNCGIIDNN' A
#
# COMPACT_ATOMS: atom_id res chain seq x y z
N MET A 1 -0.88 5.46 -5.57
CA MET A 1 0.34 6.27 -5.32
C MET A 1 -0.02 7.40 -4.38
N VAL A 2 0.75 7.64 -3.31
CA VAL A 2 0.57 8.81 -2.44
C VAL A 2 1.09 10.06 -3.16
N ASN A 3 0.40 11.18 -3.01
CA ASN A 3 0.81 12.46 -3.57
C ASN A 3 0.38 13.63 -2.66
N PHE A 4 0.91 14.82 -2.94
CA PHE A 4 0.58 16.10 -2.31
C PHE A 4 -0.11 17.06 -3.30
N GLY A 5 -0.87 16.49 -4.26
CA GLY A 5 -1.47 17.21 -5.38
C GLY A 5 -1.03 16.66 -6.75
N PRO A 6 -1.59 17.18 -7.86
CA PRO A 6 -1.30 16.70 -9.20
C PRO A 6 0.21 16.70 -9.50
N ASN A 7 0.71 15.62 -10.11
CA ASN A 7 2.11 15.47 -10.53
C ASN A 7 3.17 15.54 -9.41
N THR A 8 2.80 15.20 -8.17
CA THR A 8 3.73 15.15 -7.01
C THR A 8 3.97 13.72 -6.50
N ASN A 9 3.88 12.73 -7.40
CA ASN A 9 4.13 11.34 -7.03
C ASN A 9 5.62 11.14 -6.70
N GLY A 10 5.89 10.51 -5.55
CA GLY A 10 7.22 10.04 -5.16
C GLY A 10 7.29 8.51 -5.16
N SER A 11 7.97 7.93 -4.18
CA SER A 11 8.04 6.49 -3.96
C SER A 11 6.98 5.95 -3.00
N GLN A 12 6.23 6.82 -2.33
CA GLN A 12 5.22 6.42 -1.36
C GLN A 12 4.00 5.78 -2.06
N PHE A 13 3.64 4.58 -1.61
CA PHE A 13 2.47 3.84 -2.09
C PHE A 13 1.63 3.35 -0.90
N PHE A 14 0.42 2.89 -1.20
CA PHE A 14 -0.48 2.27 -0.25
C PHE A 14 -1.17 1.08 -0.92
N ILE A 15 -1.57 0.09 -0.13
CA ILE A 15 -2.39 -1.03 -0.54
C ILE A 15 -3.77 -0.82 0.08
N SER A 16 -4.81 -0.80 -0.75
CA SER A 16 -6.19 -0.64 -0.28
C SER A 16 -6.72 -1.96 0.28
N SER A 17 -7.27 -1.94 1.49
CA SER A 17 -7.94 -3.10 2.09
C SER A 17 -9.43 -3.18 1.79
N ILE A 18 -10.02 -2.06 1.38
CA ILE A 18 -11.41 -1.90 0.97
C ILE A 18 -11.46 -1.05 -0.31
N ALA A 19 -12.60 -1.07 -1.00
CA ALA A 19 -12.85 -0.14 -2.09
C ALA A 19 -12.86 1.31 -1.57
N LEU A 20 -12.17 2.21 -2.28
CA LEU A 20 -12.06 3.63 -1.95
C LEU A 20 -12.50 4.52 -3.12
N PRO A 21 -13.80 4.61 -3.46
CA PRO A 21 -14.26 5.42 -4.60
C PRO A 21 -13.89 6.91 -4.51
N SER A 22 -13.72 7.43 -3.29
CA SER A 22 -13.32 8.83 -3.07
C SER A 22 -11.87 9.15 -3.49
N PHE A 23 -11.10 8.12 -3.86
CA PHE A 23 -9.71 8.20 -4.28
C PHE A 23 -9.58 8.25 -5.81
N ASP A 24 -10.67 7.97 -6.54
CA ASP A 24 -10.72 8.00 -7.99
C ASP A 24 -10.27 9.37 -8.52
N ALA A 25 -9.51 9.34 -9.62
CA ALA A 25 -8.88 10.51 -10.26
C ALA A 25 -7.90 11.33 -9.39
N LYS A 26 -7.77 11.06 -8.08
CA LYS A 26 -6.83 11.74 -7.18
C LYS A 26 -5.53 10.95 -7.00
N TYR A 27 -5.64 9.63 -6.93
CA TYR A 27 -4.51 8.75 -6.72
C TYR A 27 -4.40 7.75 -7.87
N PHE A 28 -3.20 7.63 -8.44
CA PHE A 28 -2.94 6.70 -9.53
C PHE A 28 -2.81 5.27 -8.99
N VAL A 29 -3.58 4.33 -9.56
CA VAL A 29 -3.50 2.89 -9.27
C VAL A 29 -2.41 2.28 -10.17
N LEU A 30 -1.40 1.66 -9.54
CA LEU A 30 -0.23 1.10 -10.24
C LEU A 30 -0.31 -0.45 -10.41
N GLY A 31 -1.09 -1.14 -9.59
CA GLY A 31 -1.18 -2.60 -9.62
C GLY A 31 -2.06 -3.15 -8.50
N GLU A 32 -2.10 -4.48 -8.39
CA GLU A 32 -2.89 -5.23 -7.41
C GLU A 32 -2.08 -6.34 -6.73
N VAL A 33 -2.52 -6.75 -5.53
CA VAL A 33 -1.92 -7.87 -4.80
C VAL A 33 -2.43 -9.18 -5.40
N ILE A 34 -1.55 -9.96 -6.01
CA ILE A 34 -1.87 -11.27 -6.62
C ILE A 34 -1.65 -12.46 -5.68
N SER A 35 -0.84 -12.28 -4.62
CA SER A 35 -0.52 -13.29 -3.61
C SER A 35 -0.13 -12.60 -2.29
N GLY A 36 -0.31 -13.28 -1.15
CA GLY A 36 0.04 -12.75 0.18
C GLY A 36 -1.01 -11.82 0.80
N MET A 37 -2.29 -11.95 0.43
CA MET A 37 -3.36 -11.12 1.01
C MET A 37 -3.54 -11.37 2.52
N ASP A 38 -3.25 -12.58 3.00
CA ASP A 38 -3.20 -12.91 4.41
C ASP A 38 -2.16 -12.06 5.17
N VAL A 39 -0.97 -11.87 4.60
CA VAL A 39 0.06 -10.99 5.17
C VAL A 39 -0.43 -9.53 5.21
N SER A 40 -1.06 -9.06 4.14
CA SER A 40 -1.67 -7.72 4.09
C SER A 40 -2.72 -7.55 5.20
N ASN A 41 -3.56 -8.57 5.43
CA ASN A 41 -4.55 -8.57 6.50
C ASN A 41 -3.92 -8.60 7.90
N THR A 42 -2.83 -9.35 8.09
CA THR A 42 -2.09 -9.34 9.35
C THR A 42 -1.48 -7.97 9.65
N ILE A 43 -0.90 -7.29 8.65
CA ILE A 43 -0.36 -5.93 8.79
C ILE A 43 -1.42 -4.95 9.31
N MET A 44 -2.66 -5.06 8.81
CA MET A 44 -3.76 -4.18 9.24
C MET A 44 -4.10 -4.30 10.73
N ASN A 45 -3.95 -5.49 11.34
CA ASN A 45 -4.26 -5.69 12.76
C ASN A 45 -3.35 -4.88 13.69
N TYR A 46 -2.22 -4.39 13.19
CA TYR A 46 -1.29 -3.54 13.93
C TYR A 46 -1.52 -2.04 13.72
N GLY A 47 -2.47 -1.66 12.85
CA GLY A 47 -2.84 -0.28 12.61
C GLY A 47 -3.54 0.36 13.82
N THR A 48 -3.48 1.68 13.90
CA THR A 48 -4.18 2.47 14.93
C THR A 48 -5.04 3.55 14.28
N VAL A 49 -5.90 4.17 15.08
CA VAL A 49 -6.76 5.28 14.63
C VAL A 49 -5.97 6.50 14.14
N THR A 50 -4.73 6.68 14.59
CA THR A 50 -3.85 7.79 14.16
C THR A 50 -3.00 7.45 12.93
N GLY A 51 -3.04 6.19 12.48
CA GLY A 51 -2.24 5.69 11.36
C GLY A 51 -0.81 5.25 11.74
N GLN A 52 -0.36 5.50 12.97
CA GLN A 52 0.92 5.00 13.47
C GLN A 52 0.79 3.54 13.92
N PRO A 53 1.51 2.58 13.33
CA PRO A 53 1.45 1.18 13.76
C PRO A 53 1.95 0.99 15.21
N ASN A 54 1.38 0.01 15.91
CA ASN A 54 1.79 -0.37 17.28
C ASN A 54 3.09 -1.19 17.32
N VAL A 55 3.55 -1.67 16.18
CA VAL A 55 4.79 -2.45 16.03
C VAL A 55 5.53 -1.98 14.79
N ASP A 56 6.84 -2.24 14.74
CA ASP A 56 7.64 -1.94 13.55
C ASP A 56 7.29 -2.92 12.42
N ILE A 57 6.88 -2.39 11.28
CA ILE A 57 6.56 -3.15 10.06
C ILE A 57 7.53 -2.71 8.97
N MET A 58 8.37 -3.64 8.51
CA MET A 58 9.47 -3.34 7.59
C MET A 58 9.48 -4.29 6.40
N ILE A 59 9.73 -3.75 5.21
CA ILE A 59 10.07 -4.55 4.03
C ILE A 59 11.52 -5.01 4.20
N VAL A 60 11.70 -6.24 4.71
CA VAL A 60 13.03 -6.81 4.97
C VAL A 60 13.79 -7.21 3.71
N ASN A 61 13.06 -7.52 2.64
CA ASN A 61 13.60 -7.87 1.32
C ASN A 61 12.55 -7.58 0.23
N CYS A 62 12.98 -7.23 -0.97
CA CYS A 62 12.11 -6.99 -2.13
C CYS A 62 12.85 -7.28 -3.44
N GLY A 63 12.08 -7.50 -4.52
CA GLY A 63 12.64 -7.79 -5.82
C GLY A 63 11.58 -7.98 -6.90
N ILE A 64 12.03 -8.32 -8.10
CA ILE A 64 11.19 -8.68 -9.23
C ILE A 64 11.19 -10.21 -9.34
N ILE A 65 10.00 -10.80 -9.47
CA ILE A 65 9.87 -12.21 -9.82
C ILE A 65 10.09 -12.29 -11.33
N ASP A 66 11.24 -12.80 -11.73
CA ASP A 66 11.54 -13.08 -13.13
C ASP A 66 10.89 -14.41 -13.53
N ASN A 67 10.16 -14.42 -14.64
CA ASN A 67 9.42 -15.59 -15.13
C ASN A 67 10.17 -16.33 -16.25
N ASN A 68 11.49 -16.13 -16.36
CA ASN A 68 12.34 -16.82 -17.34
C ASN A 68 12.38 -18.33 -17.13
#